data_AF-F6B3Q0-F1
#
_entry.id   AF-F6B3Q0-F1
#
_cell.length_a   1.000
_cell.length_b   1.000
_cell.length_c   1.000
_cell.angle_alpha   90.00
_cell.angle_beta   90.00
_cell.angle_gamma   90.00
#
_symmetry.space_group_name_H-M   'P 1'
#
loop_
_entity.id
_entity.type
_entity.pdbx_description
1 polymer ?
#
loop_
_entity_poly.entity_id
_entity_poly.type
_entity_poly.pdbx_seq_one_letter_code
_entity_poly.pdbx_strand_id
1 'polypeptide(L)' 'MTMNDFSQWAQAKMDACNIHDEIETSKVMVEIIKRFFAIDGQHLPAEDSEAEI' A
#
# COMPACT_ATOMS: atom_id res chain seq x y z
N MET A 1 -12.19 -5.88 5.98
CA MET A 1 -12.34 -5.21 4.67
C MET A 1 -12.29 -6.30 3.62
N THR A 2 -13.24 -6.37 2.70
CA THR A 2 -13.13 -7.32 1.58
C THR A 2 -12.13 -6.79 0.56
N MET A 3 -11.68 -7.63 -0.38
CA MET A 3 -10.80 -7.18 -1.47
C MET A 3 -11.46 -6.12 -2.37
N ASN A 4 -12.78 -6.16 -2.52
CA ASN A 4 -13.53 -5.14 -3.26
C ASN A 4 -13.60 -3.81 -2.50
N ASP A 5 -13.78 -3.84 -1.19
CA ASP A 5 -13.75 -2.61 -0.37
C ASP A 5 -12.34 -1.99 -0.37
N PHE A 6 -11.31 -2.84 -0.40
CA PHE A 6 -9.91 -2.40 -0.49
C PHE A 6 -9.61 -1.69 -1.80
N SER A 7 -10.01 -2.25 -2.94
CA SER A 7 -9.74 -1.63 -4.24
C SER A 7 -10.40 -0.25 -4.35
N GLN A 8 -11.64 -0.12 -3.88
CA GLN A 8 -12.34 1.18 -3.85
C GLN A 8 -11.65 2.18 -2.91
N TRP A 9 -11.22 1.73 -1.73
CA TRP A 9 -10.48 2.58 -0.80
C TRP A 9 -9.12 3.03 -1.36
N ALA A 10 -8.35 2.11 -1.95
CA ALA A 10 -7.04 2.40 -2.51
C ALA A 10 -7.16 3.38 -3.70
N GLN A 11 -8.19 3.21 -4.52
CA GLN A 11 -8.47 4.12 -5.62
C GLN A 11 -8.83 5.52 -5.12
N ALA A 12 -9.71 5.65 -4.13
CA ALA A 12 -10.04 6.94 -3.54
C ALA A 12 -8.82 7.65 -2.91
N LYS A 13 -7.86 6.88 -2.37
CA LYS A 13 -6.58 7.42 -1.86
C LYS A 13 -5.70 7.96 -2.97
N MET A 14 -5.57 7.24 -4.07
CA MET A 14 -4.80 7.69 -5.23
C MET A 14 -5.45 8.89 -5.93
N ASP A 15 -6.78 8.90 -6.04
CA ASP A 15 -7.54 10.01 -6.65
C ASP A 15 -7.39 11.32 -5.86
N ALA A 16 -7.19 11.23 -4.55
CA ALA A 16 -6.96 12.38 -3.68
C ALA A 16 -5.47 12.78 -3.57
N CYS A 17 -4.56 11.95 -4.09
CA CYS A 17 -3.12 12.16 -3.98
C CYS A 17 -2.64 13.18 -5.02
N ASN A 18 -1.80 14.11 -4.60
CA ASN A 18 -1.05 14.92 -5.56
C ASN A 18 0.08 14.08 -6.18
N ILE A 19 -0.18 13.46 -7.33
CA ILE A 19 0.80 12.58 -8.01
C ILE A 19 2.10 13.28 -8.45
N HIS A 20 2.12 14.62 -8.46
CA HIS A 20 3.33 15.39 -8.76
C HIS A 20 4.20 15.65 -7.53
N ASP A 21 3.69 15.37 -6.32
CA ASP A 21 4.48 15.32 -5.10
C ASP A 21 4.94 13.88 -4.86
N GLU A 22 6.22 13.62 -5.18
CA GLU A 22 6.83 12.30 -5.05
C GLU A 22 6.85 11.79 -3.60
N ILE A 23 6.98 12.69 -2.60
CA ILE A 23 7.01 12.32 -1.18
C ILE A 23 5.62 11.91 -0.71
N GLU A 24 4.59 12.67 -1.09
CA GLU A 24 3.20 12.33 -0.82
C GLU A 24 2.83 10.99 -1.47
N THR A 25 3.16 10.84 -2.74
CA THR A 25 2.86 9.63 -3.52
C THR A 25 3.51 8.39 -2.90
N SER A 26 4.79 8.49 -2.49
CA SER A 26 5.49 7.39 -1.82
C SER A 26 4.78 6.96 -0.53
N LYS A 27 4.32 7.92 0.30
CA LYS A 27 3.58 7.63 1.54
C LYS A 27 2.25 6.95 1.26
N VAL A 28 1.50 7.42 0.25
CA VAL A 28 0.21 6.82 -0.13
C VAL A 28 0.41 5.39 -0.62
N MET A 29 1.44 5.13 -1.44
CA MET A 29 1.76 3.77 -1.90
C MET A 29 2.11 2.83 -0.74
N VAL A 30 2.95 3.28 0.19
CA VAL A 30 3.29 2.49 1.38
C VAL A 30 2.05 2.20 2.24
N GLU A 31 1.13 3.15 2.38
CA GLU A 31 -0.13 2.95 3.09
C GLU A 31 -1.00 1.89 2.41
N ILE A 32 -1.13 1.94 1.08
CA ILE A 32 -1.90 0.98 0.29
C ILE A 32 -1.32 -0.43 0.44
N ILE A 33 0.00 -0.58 0.32
CA ILE A 33 0.69 -1.86 0.44
C ILE A 33 0.53 -2.43 1.85
N LYS A 34 0.77 -1.62 2.89
CA LYS A 34 0.55 -2.01 4.30
C LYS A 34 -0.86 -2.55 4.51
N ARG A 35 -1.86 -1.87 3.94
CA ARG A 35 -3.27 -2.25 4.08
C ARG A 35 -3.60 -3.54 3.33
N PHE A 36 -3.01 -3.75 2.14
CA PHE A 36 -3.15 -4.99 1.38
C PHE A 36 -2.68 -6.21 2.17
N PHE A 37 -1.44 -6.18 2.68
CA PHE A 37 -0.88 -7.28 3.46
C PHE A 37 -1.64 -7.53 4.77
N ALA A 38 -2.13 -6.46 5.41
CA ALA A 38 -2.98 -6.59 6.60
C ALA A 38 -4.34 -7.28 6.32
N ILE A 39 -4.87 -7.18 5.10
CA ILE A 39 -6.10 -7.90 4.69
C ILE A 39 -5.81 -9.37 4.45
N ASP A 40 -4.67 -9.68 3.82
CA ASP A 40 -4.27 -11.05 3.48
C ASP A 40 -3.69 -11.82 4.68
N GLY A 41 -3.55 -11.17 5.84
CA GLY A 41 -2.96 -11.76 7.05
C GLY A 41 -1.45 -12.01 6.94
N GLN A 42 -0.82 -11.50 5.88
CA GLN A 42 0.61 -11.59 5.67
C GLN A 42 1.32 -10.44 6.40
N HIS A 43 2.40 -10.76 7.11
CA HIS A 43 3.31 -9.72 7.61
C HIS A 43 4.07 -9.16 6.42
N LEU A 44 4.16 -7.83 6.32
CA LEU A 44 5.10 -7.20 5.38
C LEU A 44 6.49 -7.80 5.63
N PRO A 45 7.23 -8.24 4.59
CA PRO A 45 8.62 -8.56 4.79
C PRO A 45 9.29 -7.34 5.40
N ALA A 46 9.93 -7.51 6.56
CA ALA A 46 10.74 -6.46 7.16
C ALA A 46 11.72 -5.97 6.08
N GLU A 47 11.97 -4.65 6.04
CA GLU A 47 12.79 -3.98 5.01
C GLU A 47 14.23 -4.57 4.90
N ASP A 48 14.60 -5.51 5.77
CA ASP A 48 15.89 -6.20 5.85
C ASP A 48 15.87 -7.67 5.38
N SER A 49 14.79 -8.17 4.78
CA SER A 49 14.82 -9.52 4.17
C SER A 49 15.64 -9.48 2.88
N GLU A 50 16.96 -9.55 3.02
CA GLU A 50 17.87 -9.84 1.91
C GLU A 50 17.30 -11.02 1.10
N ALA A 51 17.13 -10.78 -0.20
CA ALA A 51 16.70 -11.81 -1.13
C ALA A 51 17.74 -12.95 -1.12
N GLU A 52 17.43 -14.05 -0.43
CA GLU A 52 18.10 -15.32 -0.68
C GLU A 52 17.67 -15.80 -2.09
N ILE A 53 18.64 -15.71 -3.01
CA ILE A 53 18.63 -16.32 -4.36
C ILE A 53 18.87 -17.82 -4.24
#